data_AF-A0A3B8T769-F1
#
_entry.id   AF-A0A3B8T769-F1
#
_cell.length_a   1.000
_cell.length_b   1.000
_cell.length_c   1.000
_cell.angle_alpha   90.00
_cell.angle_beta   90.00
_cell.angle_gamma   90.00
#
_symmetry.space_group_name_H-M   'P 1'
#
loop_
_entity.id
_entity.type
_entity.pdbx_description
1 polymer ?
#
loop_
_entity_poly.entity_id
_entity_poly.type
_entity_poly.pdbx_seq_one_letter_code
_entity_poly.pdbx_strand_id
1 'polypeptide(L)' 'MTFIEKAWKKQSLWLYLLAPFSLLFWLLSTLRRTLFKVGIKTTHRLPVPVVVVGNISVGGNGKTPAVLAIVEHLQ' A
#
# COMPACT_ATOMS: atom_id res chain seq x y z
N MET A 1 12.07 17.01 -6.91
CA MET A 1 11.12 16.14 -7.62
C MET A 1 11.81 15.50 -8.81
N THR A 2 11.93 14.19 -8.79
CA THR A 2 12.62 13.41 -9.84
C THR A 2 11.87 13.51 -11.17
N PHE A 3 12.57 13.22 -12.28
CA PHE A 3 11.98 13.26 -13.62
C PHE A 3 10.72 12.38 -13.74
N ILE A 4 10.74 11.21 -13.09
CA ILE A 4 9.62 10.27 -13.05
C ILE A 4 8.44 10.81 -12.23
N GLU A 5 8.68 11.46 -11.09
CA GLU A 5 7.62 12.09 -10.29
C GLU A 5 6.89 13.20 -11.04
N LYS A 6 7.63 14.00 -11.83
CA LYS A 6 7.04 15.04 -12.67
C LYS A 6 6.18 14.44 -13.80
N ALA A 7 6.66 13.37 -14.43
CA ALA A 7 5.90 12.66 -15.45
C ALA A 7 4.62 12.01 -14.87
N TRP A 8 4.71 11.44 -13.67
CA TRP A 8 3.58 10.86 -12.94
C TRP A 8 2.50 11.91 -12.66
N LYS A 9 2.89 13.07 -12.14
CA LYS A 9 1.97 14.19 -11.89
C LYS A 9 1.30 14.71 -13.16
N LYS A 10 2.02 14.72 -14.29
CA LYS A 10 1.51 15.16 -15.60
C LYS A 10 0.78 14.08 -16.39
N GLN A 11 0.65 12.86 -15.84
CA GLN A 11 0.05 11.70 -16.53
C GLN A 11 0.60 11.51 -17.96
N SER A 12 1.92 11.63 -18.10
CA SER A 12 2.55 11.59 -19.42
C SER A 12 2.34 10.23 -20.10
N LEU A 13 1.97 10.25 -21.37
CA LEU A 13 1.61 9.04 -22.15
C LEU A 13 2.73 7.98 -22.21
N TRP A 14 4.00 8.37 -22.10
CA TRP A 14 5.11 7.42 -22.09
C TRP A 14 5.10 6.48 -20.87
N LEU A 15 4.42 6.85 -19.78
CA LEU A 15 4.27 5.99 -18.59
C LEU A 15 3.47 4.71 -18.90
N TYR A 16 2.68 4.68 -19.97
CA TYR A 16 2.02 3.45 -20.41
C TYR A 16 3.00 2.35 -20.82
N LEU A 17 4.26 2.67 -21.13
CA LEU A 17 5.31 1.65 -21.31
C LEU A 17 5.58 0.85 -20.03
N LEU A 18 5.25 1.40 -18.86
CA LEU A 18 5.33 0.71 -17.56
C LEU A 18 4.06 -0.11 -17.26
N ALA A 19 3.01 -0.03 -18.08
CA ALA A 19 1.78 -0.78 -17.91
C ALA A 19 1.97 -2.31 -17.79
N PRO A 20 2.82 -3.00 -18.58
CA PRO A 20 3.05 -4.43 -18.39
C PRO A 20 3.62 -4.76 -17.00
N PHE A 21 4.53 -3.92 -16.46
CA PHE A 21 5.04 -4.07 -15.11
C PHE A 21 3.96 -3.81 -14.04
N SER A 22 3.09 -2.82 -14.28
CA SER A 22 1.93 -2.54 -13.42
C SER A 22 0.97 -3.73 -13.39
N LEU A 23 0.67 -4.33 -14.54
CA LEU A 23 -0.20 -5.50 -14.64
C LEU A 23 0.40 -6.71 -13.90
N LEU A 24 1.70 -6.95 -14.06
CA LEU A 24 2.40 -8.00 -13.35
C LEU A 24 2.35 -7.79 -11.84
N PHE A 25 2.63 -6.58 -11.36
CA PHE A 25 2.51 -6.23 -9.95
C PHE A 25 1.09 -6.41 -9.42
N TRP A 26 0.09 -5.97 -10.18
CA TRP A 26 -1.33 -6.13 -9.85
C TRP A 26 -1.71 -7.60 -9.72
N LEU A 27 -1.29 -8.45 -10.66
CA LEU A 27 -1.55 -9.89 -10.63
C LEU A 27 -0.92 -10.54 -9.39
N LEU A 28 0.36 -10.26 -9.12
CA LEU A 28 1.07 -10.80 -7.96
C LEU A 28 0.47 -10.33 -6.62
N SER A 29 0.11 -9.05 -6.54
CA SER A 29 -0.52 -8.47 -5.34
C SER A 29 -1.90 -9.08 -5.09
N THR A 30 -2.69 -9.26 -6.15
CA THR A 30 -4.01 -9.91 -6.09
C THR A 30 -3.89 -11.38 -5.70
N LEU A 31 -2.95 -12.11 -6.28
CA LEU A 31 -2.66 -13.49 -5.89
C LEU A 31 -2.26 -13.58 -4.42
N ARG A 32 -1.34 -12.73 -3.95
CA ARG A 32 -0.96 -12.71 -2.54
C ARG A 32 -2.16 -12.45 -1.63
N ARG A 33 -3.01 -11.47 -1.96
CA ARG A 33 -4.22 -11.14 -1.18
C ARG A 33 -5.21 -12.30 -1.16
N THR A 34 -5.43 -12.97 -2.30
CA THR A 34 -6.34 -14.11 -2.37
C THR A 34 -5.83 -15.29 -1.53
N LEU A 35 -4.53 -15.60 -1.57
CA LEU A 35 -3.93 -16.64 -0.73
C LEU A 35 -4.14 -16.41 0.78
N PHE A 36 -4.11 -15.16 1.25
CA PHE A 36 -4.45 -14.85 2.64
C PHE A 36 -5.96 -14.96 2.91
N LYS A 37 -6.82 -14.50 1.97
CA LYS A 37 -8.28 -14.57 2.12
C LYS A 37 -8.80 -16.00 2.22
N VAL A 38 -8.25 -16.91 1.41
CA VAL A 38 -8.67 -18.32 1.38
C VAL A 38 -7.97 -19.18 2.45
N GLY A 39 -7.14 -18.57 3.31
CA GLY A 39 -6.48 -19.27 4.41
C GLY A 39 -5.29 -20.15 4.03
N ILE A 40 -4.82 -20.11 2.76
CA ILE A 40 -3.61 -20.83 2.34
C ILE A 40 -2.36 -20.29 3.03
N LYS A 41 -2.29 -18.96 3.21
CA LYS A 41 -1.22 -18.34 4.00
C LYS A 41 -1.63 -18.19 5.46
N THR A 42 -0.71 -18.58 6.35
CA THR A 42 -0.87 -18.47 7.80
C THR A 42 -1.07 -17.02 8.23
N THR A 43 -2.09 -16.80 9.05
CA THR A 43 -2.40 -15.51 9.66
C THR A 43 -2.19 -15.63 11.16
N HIS A 44 -1.30 -14.80 11.72
CA HIS A 44 -1.04 -14.77 13.16
C HIS A 44 -2.05 -13.87 13.86
N ARG A 45 -2.71 -14.38 14.91
CA ARG A 45 -3.61 -13.58 15.77
C ARG A 45 -2.96 -13.42 17.13
N LEU A 46 -2.84 -12.18 17.57
CA LEU A 46 -2.31 -11.84 18.88
C LEU A 46 -3.45 -11.83 19.93
N PRO A 47 -3.16 -12.09 21.22
CA PRO A 47 -4.17 -12.12 22.28
C PRO A 47 -4.66 -10.72 22.70
N VAL A 48 -4.18 -9.66 22.05
CA VAL A 48 -4.52 -8.26 22.32
C VAL A 48 -5.12 -7.60 21.07
N PRO A 49 -5.92 -6.53 21.21
CA PRO A 49 -6.37 -5.73 20.07
C PRO A 49 -5.16 -5.14 19.31
N VAL A 50 -5.15 -5.27 17.98
CA VAL A 50 -4.07 -4.76 17.12
C VAL A 50 -4.66 -3.84 16.06
N VAL A 51 -4.15 -2.60 15.99
CA VAL A 51 -4.50 -1.61 14.96
C VAL A 51 -3.32 -1.48 13.99
N VAL A 52 -3.56 -1.69 12.69
CA VAL A 52 -2.53 -1.57 11.64
C VAL A 52 -2.80 -0.31 10.82
N VAL A 53 -1.89 0.66 10.89
CA VAL A 53 -1.97 1.91 10.11
C VAL A 53 -1.09 1.79 8.86
N GLY A 54 -1.72 1.80 7.69
CA GLY A 54 -1.08 1.64 6.39
C GLY A 54 -1.53 2.67 5.35
N ASN A 55 -0.93 2.63 4.16
CA ASN A 55 -1.35 3.42 3.01
C ASN A 55 -1.22 2.61 1.72
N ILE A 56 -1.99 2.99 0.71
CA ILE A 56 -2.03 2.37 -0.63
C ILE A 56 -0.98 3.01 -1.56
N SER A 57 -0.70 4.31 -1.37
CA SER A 57 0.26 5.05 -2.20
C SER A 57 1.68 5.04 -1.63
N VAL A 58 2.66 5.12 -2.52
CA VAL A 58 4.06 5.36 -2.16
C VAL A 58 4.29 6.85 -1.85
N GLY A 59 5.18 7.14 -0.91
CA GLY A 59 5.50 8.52 -0.46
C GLY A 59 4.95 8.89 0.92
N GLY A 60 5.17 10.15 1.31
CA GLY A 60 4.76 10.70 2.59
C GLY A 60 3.26 10.99 2.66
N ASN A 61 2.46 9.99 3.04
CA ASN A 61 1.00 10.08 3.10
C ASN A 61 0.48 10.20 4.54
N GLY A 62 1.21 10.90 5.41
CA GLY A 62 0.72 11.21 6.76
C GLY A 62 0.57 10.03 7.72
N LYS A 63 1.16 8.85 7.44
CA LYS A 63 1.07 7.67 8.33
C LYS A 63 1.53 7.99 9.76
N THR A 64 2.62 8.75 9.92
CA THR A 64 3.14 9.12 11.24
C THR A 64 2.19 10.06 12.00
N PRO A 65 1.71 11.19 11.43
CA PRO A 65 0.63 11.97 12.04
C PRO A 65 -0.63 11.16 12.38
N ALA A 66 -1.05 10.24 11.51
CA ALA A 66 -2.23 9.41 11.74
C ALA A 66 -2.05 8.47 12.94
N VAL A 67 -0.87 7.87 13.10
CA VAL A 67 -0.54 7.06 14.28
C VAL A 67 -0.57 7.91 15.55
N LEU A 68 0.01 9.11 15.53
CA LEU A 68 -0.01 10.02 16.69
C LEU A 68 -1.44 10.37 17.11
N ALA A 69 -2.30 10.73 16.16
CA ALA A 69 -3.71 11.05 16.44
C ALA A 69 -4.49 9.84 17.02
N ILE A 70 -4.21 8.63 16.53
CA ILE A 70 -4.82 7.41 17.08
C ILE A 70 -4.37 7.16 18.51
N VAL A 71 -3.08 7.34 18.80
CA VAL A 71 -2.54 7.17 20.15
C VAL A 71 -3.16 8.20 21.10
N GLU A 72 -3.19 9.49 20.73
CA GLU A 72 -3.81 10.55 21.53
C GLU A 72 -5.28 10.29 21.82
N HIS A 73 -6.02 9.70 20.88
CA HIS A 73 -7.45 9.38 21.07
C HIS A 73 -7.71 8.15 21.94
N LEU A 74 -6.72 7.26 22.10
CA LEU A 74 -6.83 6.02 22.86
C LEU A 74 -6.15 6.09 24.24
N GLN A 75 -5.46 7.19 24.54
CA GLN A 75 -4.95 7.54 25.88
C GLN A 75 -6.06 8.16 26.74
#